data_AF-A0A1M5V476-F1
#
_entry.id   AF-A0A1M5V476-F1
#
_cell.length_a   1.000
_cell.length_b   1.000
_cell.length_c   1.000
_cell.angle_alpha   90.00
_cell.angle_beta   90.00
_cell.angle_gamma   90.00
#
_symmetry.space_group_name_H-M   'P 1'
#
loop_
_entity.id
_entity.type
_entity.pdbx_description
1 polymer ?
#
loop_
_entity_poly.entity_id
_entity_poly.type
_entity_poly.pdbx_seq_one_letter_code
_entity_poly.pdbx_strand_id
1 'polypeptide(L)'
;MQPTSSATSASSRVPRILLTCLIFFVGLALSVFVAWAPPHVLPAFQEVQSGFGMDQPLLTRLVMQYHSGYWLLPVLVLLMALVRGPRQGGWFGMAGALLVFLLTAIAAYWPVIAAGTVV
;
A
#
# COMPACT_ATOMS: atom_id res chain seq x y z
N MET A 1 -44.25 40.79 -6.19
CA MET A 1 -44.04 39.39 -5.75
C MET A 1 -42.90 38.81 -6.59
N GLN A 2 -41.69 38.71 -6.04
CA GLN A 2 -40.53 38.11 -6.71
C GLN A 2 -40.26 36.72 -6.10
N PRO A 3 -40.08 35.66 -6.90
CA PRO A 3 -39.79 34.33 -6.39
C PRO A 3 -38.31 34.20 -6.01
N THR A 4 -38.09 33.53 -4.89
CA THR A 4 -36.83 33.26 -4.22
C THR A 4 -35.95 32.28 -5.00
N SER A 5 -34.88 32.78 -5.61
CA SER A 5 -33.76 31.99 -6.15
C SER A 5 -32.88 31.50 -4.99
N SER A 6 -33.09 30.26 -4.53
CA SER A 6 -32.25 29.67 -3.46
C SER A 6 -31.92 28.17 -3.65
N ALA A 7 -32.28 27.56 -4.80
CA ALA A 7 -32.24 26.10 -4.95
C ALA A 7 -31.00 25.53 -5.68
N THR A 8 -30.05 26.34 -6.15
CA THR A 8 -29.04 25.86 -7.12
C THR A 8 -27.71 25.38 -6.52
N SER A 9 -27.45 25.54 -5.21
CA SER A 9 -26.12 25.26 -4.63
C SER A 9 -25.91 23.84 -4.08
N ALA A 10 -26.95 23.01 -4.04
CA ALA A 10 -26.90 21.67 -3.41
C ALA A 10 -26.50 20.54 -4.38
N SER A 11 -26.78 20.68 -5.68
CA SER A 11 -26.63 19.59 -6.66
C SER A 11 -25.16 19.25 -7.01
N SER A 12 -24.23 20.20 -6.91
CA SER A 12 -22.84 20.01 -7.34
C SER A 12 -21.89 19.39 -6.29
N ARG A 13 -22.34 19.21 -5.03
CA ARG A 13 -21.47 18.73 -3.93
C ARG A 13 -21.45 17.21 -3.78
N VAL A 14 -22.52 16.53 -4.17
CA VAL A 14 -22.66 15.07 -4.12
C VAL A 14 -21.53 14.32 -4.85
N PRO A 15 -21.11 14.69 -6.09
CA PRO A 15 -20.06 13.95 -6.79
C PRO A 15 -18.68 14.02 -6.12
N ARG A 16 -18.39 15.12 -5.39
CA ARG A 16 -17.07 15.29 -4.73
C ARG A 16 -16.91 14.45 -3.47
N ILE A 17 -17.99 14.22 -2.74
CA ILE A 17 -17.99 13.40 -1.51
C ILE A 17 -17.81 11.92 -1.88
N LEU A 18 -18.57 11.43 -2.87
CA LEU A 18 -18.45 10.08 -3.41
C LEU A 18 -17.02 9.79 -3.90
N LEU A 19 -16.44 10.70 -4.68
CA LEU A 19 -15.07 10.55 -5.16
C LEU A 19 -14.05 10.49 -3.99
N THR A 20 -14.25 11.30 -2.96
CA THR A 20 -13.35 11.34 -1.80
C THR A 20 -13.44 10.06 -0.97
N CYS A 21 -14.64 9.53 -0.76
CA CYS A 21 -14.85 8.24 -0.12
C CYS A 21 -14.20 7.11 -0.93
N LEU A 22 -14.38 7.13 -2.26
CA LEU A 22 -13.81 6.12 -3.15
C LEU A 22 -12.28 6.12 -3.09
N ILE A 23 -11.64 7.29 -3.14
CA ILE A 23 -10.17 7.41 -3.01
C ILE A 23 -9.69 6.87 -1.66
N PHE A 24 -10.42 7.15 -0.57
CA PHE A 24 -10.09 6.62 0.75
C PHE A 24 -10.19 5.10 0.81
N PHE A 25 -11.31 4.51 0.35
CA PHE A 25 -11.50 3.07 0.35
C PHE A 25 -10.49 2.35 -0.55
N VAL A 26 -10.18 2.90 -1.72
CA VAL A 26 -9.17 2.33 -2.62
C VAL A 26 -7.78 2.39 -1.97
N GLY A 27 -7.39 3.53 -1.38
CA GLY A 27 -6.12 3.67 -0.66
C GLY A 27 -6.00 2.74 0.54
N LEU A 28 -7.08 2.58 1.31
CA LEU A 28 -7.14 1.66 2.43
C LEU A 28 -7.02 0.20 1.96
N ALA A 29 -7.82 -0.21 0.97
CA ALA A 29 -7.79 -1.56 0.42
C ALA A 29 -6.39 -1.90 -0.14
N LEU A 30 -5.75 -0.97 -0.85
CA LEU A 30 -4.38 -1.14 -1.33
C LEU A 30 -3.38 -1.29 -0.18
N SER A 31 -3.48 -0.48 0.88
CA SER A 31 -2.59 -0.59 2.03
C SER A 31 -2.73 -1.94 2.76
N VAL A 32 -3.96 -2.45 2.88
CA VAL A 32 -4.23 -3.75 3.49
C VAL A 32 -3.72 -4.88 2.60
N PHE A 33 -3.97 -4.79 1.30
CA PHE A 33 -3.49 -5.78 0.33
C PHE A 33 -1.96 -5.89 0.35
N VAL A 34 -1.27 -4.75 0.36
CA VAL A 34 0.19 -4.70 0.41
C VAL A 34 0.75 -5.09 1.79
N ALA A 35 -0.01 -4.96 2.88
CA ALA A 35 0.39 -5.52 4.17
C ALA A 35 0.22 -7.04 4.24
N TRP A 36 -0.74 -7.59 3.50
CA TRP A 36 -1.08 -9.01 3.53
C TRP A 36 -0.31 -9.84 2.50
N ALA A 37 -0.12 -9.35 1.27
CA ALA A 37 0.47 -10.12 0.18
C ALA A 37 1.95 -10.52 0.41
N PRO A 38 2.87 -9.64 0.85
CA PRO A 38 4.28 -10.00 1.02
C PRO A 38 4.50 -11.16 2.01
N PRO A 39 3.92 -11.16 3.22
CA PRO A 39 4.05 -12.28 4.16
C PRO A 39 3.60 -13.64 3.60
N HIS A 40 2.66 -13.66 2.64
CA HIS A 40 2.17 -14.90 2.04
C HIS A 40 2.99 -15.36 0.84
N VAL A 41 3.59 -14.42 0.09
CA VAL A 41 4.36 -14.73 -1.13
C VAL A 41 5.83 -15.02 -0.81
N LEU A 42 6.44 -14.25 0.08
CA LEU A 42 7.86 -14.37 0.42
C LEU A 42 8.30 -15.74 0.96
N PRO A 43 7.53 -16.47 1.81
CA PRO A 43 7.97 -17.77 2.33
C PRO A 43 8.08 -18.82 1.21
N ALA A 44 7.15 -18.80 0.26
CA ALA A 44 7.18 -19.70 -0.89
C ALA A 44 8.43 -19.47 -1.76
N PHE A 45 8.86 -18.21 -1.92
CA PHE A 45 10.12 -17.90 -2.61
C PHE A 45 11.37 -18.33 -1.81
N GLN A 46 11.32 -18.28 -0.47
CA GLN A 46 12.42 -18.74 0.38
C GLN A 46 12.65 -20.24 0.28
N GLU A 47 11.59 -21.06 0.27
CA GLU A 47 11.71 -22.51 0.11
C GLU A 47 12.42 -22.85 -1.20
N VAL A 48 12.02 -22.20 -2.30
CA VAL A 48 12.65 -22.37 -3.61
C VAL A 48 14.12 -21.96 -3.57
N GLN A 49 14.47 -20.79 -3.02
CA GLN A 49 15.86 -20.31 -2.96
C GLN A 49 16.76 -21.18 -2.08
N SER A 50 16.23 -21.66 -0.95
CA SER A 50 16.96 -22.58 -0.05
C SER A 50 17.24 -23.93 -0.72
N GLY A 51 16.34 -24.40 -1.60
CA GLY A 51 16.55 -25.58 -2.43
C GLY A 51 17.68 -25.43 -3.45
N PHE A 52 18.02 -24.20 -3.84
CA PHE A 52 19.15 -23.90 -4.73
C PHE A 52 20.47 -23.60 -3.97
N GLY A 53 20.49 -23.68 -2.63
CA GLY A 53 21.69 -23.43 -1.82
C GLY A 53 22.15 -21.97 -1.81
N MET A 54 21.29 -21.02 -2.20
CA MET A 54 21.62 -19.60 -2.17
C MET A 54 21.38 -19.01 -0.78
N ASP A 55 22.39 -18.30 -0.25
CA ASP A 55 22.24 -17.53 0.98
C ASP A 55 21.24 -16.40 0.79
N GLN A 56 20.20 -16.37 1.64
CA GLN A 56 19.18 -15.33 1.58
C GLN A 56 19.81 -13.95 1.82
N PRO A 57 19.62 -12.98 0.92
CA PRO A 57 20.16 -11.64 1.10
C PRO A 57 19.61 -10.99 2.38
N LEU A 58 20.45 -10.18 3.04
CA LEU A 58 20.12 -9.47 4.29
C LEU A 58 18.78 -8.74 4.21
N LEU A 59 18.48 -8.15 3.05
CA LEU A 59 17.25 -7.38 2.80
C LEU A 59 16.00 -8.27 2.86
N THR A 60 16.06 -9.49 2.33
CA THR A 60 14.96 -10.47 2.37
C THR A 60 14.72 -10.97 3.80
N ARG A 61 15.79 -11.20 4.57
CA ARG A 61 15.68 -11.54 6.00
C ARG A 61 15.06 -10.41 6.82
N LEU A 62 15.47 -9.17 6.55
CA LEU A 62 14.94 -7.99 7.23
C LEU A 62 13.45 -7.82 6.95
N VAL A 63 13.03 -7.96 5.69
CA VAL A 63 11.62 -7.89 5.29
C VAL A 63 10.79 -8.97 5.96
N MET A 64 11.32 -10.19 6.07
CA MET A 64 10.67 -11.30 6.77
C MET A 64 10.58 -11.08 8.29
N GLN A 65 11.63 -10.55 8.91
CA GLN A 65 11.64 -10.30 10.35
C GLN A 65 10.72 -9.14 10.75
N TYR A 66 10.62 -8.12 9.91
CA TYR A 66 9.81 -6.91 10.15
C TYR A 66 8.52 -6.86 9.32
N HIS A 67 8.03 -7.99 8.83
CA HIS A 67 6.81 -8.06 8.02
C HIS A 67 5.57 -7.53 8.78
N SER A 68 5.55 -7.69 10.11
CA SER A 68 4.53 -7.11 10.99
C SER A 68 4.49 -5.58 10.93
N GLY A 69 5.62 -4.94 10.58
CA GLY A 69 5.71 -3.51 10.32
C GLY A 69 4.86 -3.03 9.13
N TYR A 70 4.52 -3.91 8.18
CA TYR A 70 3.64 -3.53 7.08
C TYR A 70 2.21 -3.22 7.53
N TRP A 71 1.77 -3.77 8.67
CA TRP A 71 0.47 -3.43 9.27
C TRP A 71 0.43 -2.02 9.86
N LEU A 72 1.58 -1.37 10.08
CA LEU A 72 1.60 0.05 10.46
C LEU A 72 1.07 0.93 9.32
N LEU A 73 1.17 0.49 8.07
CA LEU A 73 0.73 1.26 6.91
C LEU A 73 -0.78 1.55 6.92
N PRO A 74 -1.69 0.56 7.00
CA PRO A 74 -3.13 0.83 7.08
C PRO A 74 -3.50 1.63 8.35
N VAL A 75 -2.80 1.43 9.46
CA VAL A 75 -3.01 2.22 10.69
C VAL A 75 -2.63 3.69 10.47
N LEU A 76 -1.49 3.95 9.81
CA LEU A 76 -1.05 5.31 9.44
C LEU A 76 -2.02 5.98 8.46
N VAL A 77 -2.57 5.22 7.51
CA VAL A 77 -3.61 5.72 6.58
C VAL A 77 -4.85 6.17 7.33
N LEU A 78 -5.31 5.38 8.30
CA LEU A 78 -6.44 5.71 9.17
C LEU A 78 -6.15 6.95 10.02
N LEU A 79 -4.97 7.01 10.65
CA LEU A 79 -4.54 8.18 11.42
C LEU A 79 -4.45 9.43 10.54
N MET A 80 -3.92 9.33 9.32
CA MET A 80 -3.86 10.48 8.41
C MET A 80 -5.25 10.92 7.94
N ALA A 81 -6.17 9.98 7.74
CA ALA A 81 -7.55 10.31 7.43
C ALA A 81 -8.24 11.04 8.60
N LEU A 82 -7.93 10.66 9.85
CA LEU A 82 -8.42 11.33 11.06
C LEU A 82 -7.84 12.75 11.23
N VAL A 83 -6.54 12.94 10.97
CA VAL A 83 -5.85 14.22 11.22
C VAL A 83 -6.02 15.22 10.07
N ARG A 84 -5.94 14.76 8.82
CA ARG A 84 -5.93 15.64 7.63
C ARG A 84 -7.07 15.41 6.65
N GLY A 85 -7.96 14.48 6.96
CA GLY A 85 -9.16 14.18 6.20
C GLY A 85 -9.00 12.99 5.23
N PRO A 86 -10.13 12.38 4.82
CA PRO A 86 -10.16 11.11 4.09
C PRO A 86 -9.45 11.16 2.74
N ARG A 87 -9.46 12.32 2.07
CA ARG A 87 -8.76 12.50 0.79
C ARG A 87 -7.25 12.37 0.95
N GLN A 88 -6.67 13.01 1.97
CA GLN A 88 -5.22 12.95 2.19
C GLN A 88 -4.80 11.57 2.71
N GLY A 89 -5.62 10.96 3.59
CA GLY A 89 -5.41 9.58 4.02
C GLY A 89 -5.40 8.58 2.85
N GLY A 90 -6.36 8.70 1.92
CA GLY A 90 -6.41 7.84 0.73
C GLY A 90 -5.18 7.97 -0.17
N TRP A 91 -4.75 9.20 -0.47
CA TRP A 91 -3.52 9.44 -1.25
C TRP A 91 -2.27 8.92 -0.54
N PHE A 92 -2.17 9.14 0.77
CA PHE A 92 -1.08 8.61 1.58
C PHE A 92 -1.05 7.07 1.56
N GLY A 93 -2.23 6.44 1.60
CA GLY A 93 -2.36 4.99 1.46
C GLY A 93 -1.91 4.46 0.12
N MET A 94 -2.29 5.13 -0.97
CA MET A 94 -1.83 4.75 -2.32
C MET A 94 -0.31 4.93 -2.47
N ALA A 95 0.24 6.07 -2.04
CA ALA A 95 1.67 6.34 -2.11
C ALA A 95 2.48 5.38 -1.23
N GLY A 96 2.03 5.13 -0.01
CA GLY A 96 2.64 4.17 0.91
C GLY A 96 2.57 2.74 0.39
N ALA A 97 1.42 2.33 -0.16
CA ALA A 97 1.25 1.00 -0.75
C ALA A 97 2.19 0.81 -1.94
N LEU A 98 2.31 1.81 -2.82
CA LEU A 98 3.24 1.77 -3.94
C LEU A 98 4.71 1.67 -3.48
N LEU A 99 5.09 2.44 -2.47
CA LEU A 99 6.44 2.41 -1.91
C LEU A 99 6.78 1.04 -1.32
N VAL A 100 5.88 0.48 -0.50
CA VAL A 100 6.07 -0.85 0.08
C VAL A 100 6.12 -1.91 -1.02
N PHE A 101 5.22 -1.85 -2.01
CA PHE A 101 5.24 -2.76 -3.14
C PHE A 101 6.58 -2.74 -3.89
N LEU A 102 7.13 -1.55 -4.17
CA LEU A 102 8.45 -1.42 -4.80
C LEU A 102 9.56 -2.00 -3.92
N LEU A 103 9.56 -1.72 -2.61
CA LEU A 103 10.55 -2.28 -1.68
C LEU A 103 10.47 -3.81 -1.63
N THR A 104 9.26 -4.37 -1.58
CA THR A 104 9.05 -5.83 -1.62
C THR A 104 9.50 -6.41 -2.96
N ALA A 105 9.18 -5.78 -4.09
CA ALA A 105 9.60 -6.21 -5.41
C ALA A 105 11.14 -6.22 -5.51
N ILE A 106 11.81 -5.17 -5.03
CA ILE A 106 13.27 -5.11 -4.97
C ILE A 106 13.81 -6.24 -4.07
N ALA A 107 13.25 -6.43 -2.87
CA ALA A 107 13.69 -7.48 -1.96
C ALA A 107 13.51 -8.91 -2.52
N ALA A 108 12.47 -9.13 -3.34
CA ALA A 108 12.21 -10.40 -4.00
C ALA A 108 13.10 -10.60 -5.24
N TYR A 109 13.40 -9.53 -5.99
CA TYR A 109 14.16 -9.60 -7.24
C TYR A 109 15.68 -9.47 -7.05
N TRP A 110 16.12 -8.89 -5.93
CA TRP A 110 17.53 -8.78 -5.55
C TRP A 110 18.30 -10.12 -5.59
N PRO A 111 17.80 -11.23 -5.01
CA PRO A 111 18.50 -12.52 -5.09
C PRO A 111 18.67 -13.03 -6.53
N VAL A 112 17.73 -12.72 -7.43
CA VAL A 112 17.81 -13.12 -8.85
C VAL A 112 18.92 -12.34 -9.57
N ILE A 113 19.04 -11.04 -9.31
CA ILE A 113 20.12 -10.22 -9.87
C ILE A 113 21.47 -10.67 -9.31
N ALA A 114 21.57 -10.91 -8.01
CA ALA A 114 22.79 -11.39 -7.38
C ALA A 114 23.23 -12.74 -7.96
N ALA A 115 22.30 -13.68 -8.19
CA ALA A 115 22.59 -14.96 -8.84
C ALA A 115 23.06 -14.81 -10.29
N GLY A 116 22.45 -13.88 -11.04
CA GLY A 116 22.82 -13.62 -12.45
C GLY A 116 24.18 -12.94 -12.62
N THR A 117 24.71 -12.27 -11.59
CA THR A 117 26.05 -11.66 -11.61
C THR A 117 27.19 -12.61 -11.23
N VAL A 118 26.89 -13.84 -10.79
CA VAL A 118 27.89 -14.87 -10.43
C VAL A 118 28.13 -15.86 -11.59
N VAL A 119 27.50 -15.63 -12.75
CA VAL A 119 27.72 -16.39 -14.00
C VAL A 119 28.75 -15.70 -14.88
#